data_AF-A0A378C2T2-F1
#
_entry.id   AF-A0A378C2T2-F1
#
_cell.length_a   1.000
_cell.length_b   1.000
_cell.length_c   1.000
_cell.angle_alpha   90.00
_cell.angle_beta   90.00
_cell.angle_gamma   90.00
#
_symmetry.space_group_name_H-M   'P 1'
#
loop_
_entity.id
_entity.type
_entity.pdbx_description
1 polymer ?
#
loop_
_entity_poly.entity_id
_entity_poly.type
_entity_poly.pdbx_seq_one_letter_code
_entity_poly.pdbx_strand_id
1 'polypeptide(L)' 'MQKTTLLLAVALAFSASSWGQDVKINGTGVSLEANKTPIHTAKNPQAIALLPQDLHLAVPGNSPSRWRP' A
#
# COMPACT_ATOMS: atom_id res chain seq x y z
N MET A 1 13.68 5.39 36.80
CA MET A 1 13.09 6.20 35.71
C MET A 1 14.12 6.54 34.63
N GLN A 2 15.20 7.29 34.93
CA GLN A 2 16.17 7.76 33.90
C GLN A 2 16.83 6.66 33.04
N LYS A 3 17.17 5.50 33.64
CA LYS A 3 17.79 4.37 32.92
C LYS A 3 16.86 3.76 31.87
N THR A 4 15.56 3.70 32.17
CA THR A 4 14.54 3.13 31.28
C THR A 4 14.24 4.07 30.11
N THR A 5 14.21 5.39 30.37
CA THR A 5 14.06 6.41 29.33
C THR A 5 15.23 6.41 28.36
N LEU A 6 16.46 6.24 28.86
CA LEU A 6 17.65 6.14 28.01
C LEU A 6 17.61 4.91 27.10
N LEU A 7 17.24 3.75 27.65
CA LEU A 7 17.10 2.51 26.87
C LEU A 7 16.01 2.61 25.80
N LEU A 8 14.88 3.26 26.12
CA LEU A 8 13.81 3.49 25.15
C LEU A 8 14.23 4.45 24.04
N ALA A 9 14.94 5.54 24.37
CA ALA A 9 15.46 6.48 23.38
C ALA A 9 16.47 5.82 22.44
N VAL A 10 17.34 4.97 22.98
CA VAL A 10 18.28 4.14 22.20
C VAL A 10 17.50 3.19 21.29
N ALA A 11 16.54 2.42 21.82
CA ALA A 11 15.74 1.49 21.02
C ALA A 11 14.97 2.18 19.88
N LEU A 12 14.44 3.38 20.11
CA LEU A 12 13.76 4.20 19.10
C LEU A 12 14.72 4.81 18.08
N ALA A 13 15.96 5.13 18.46
CA ALA A 13 16.98 5.62 17.53
C ALA A 13 17.47 4.51 16.57
N PHE A 14 17.42 3.25 17.01
CA PHE A 14 17.83 2.07 16.22
C PHE A 14 16.65 1.32 15.59
N SER A 15 15.40 1.73 15.83
CA SER A 15 14.27 1.16 15.11
C SER A 15 14.36 1.60 13.65
N ALA A 16 14.83 0.70 12.80
CA ALA A 16 14.89 0.92 11.36
C ALA A 16 13.47 1.22 10.86
N SER A 17 13.28 2.42 10.34
CA SER A 17 12.08 2.76 9.61
C SER A 17 12.03 1.87 8.37
N SER A 18 11.21 0.81 8.38
CA SER A 18 10.89 0.06 7.17
C SER A 18 9.96 0.92 6.32
N TRP A 19 10.50 1.97 5.72
CA TRP A 19 9.81 2.70 4.67
C TRP A 19 9.64 1.70 3.53
N GLY A 20 8.39 1.38 3.19
CA GLY A 20 8.05 0.38 2.19
C GLY A 20 8.54 0.81 0.82
N GLN A 21 9.84 0.66 0.54
CA GLN A 21 10.44 0.87 -0.77
C GLN A 21 10.03 -0.24 -1.74
N ASP A 22 9.76 -1.44 -1.19
CA ASP A 22 9.39 -2.63 -1.94
C ASP A 22 8.18 -3.28 -1.27
N VAL A 23 7.01 -3.19 -1.91
CA VAL A 23 5.78 -3.85 -1.45
C VAL A 23 5.58 -5.08 -2.29
N LYS A 24 5.59 -6.27 -1.67
CA LYS A 24 5.28 -7.53 -2.34
C LYS A 24 3.93 -8.05 -1.88
N ILE A 25 3.02 -8.24 -2.82
CA ILE A 25 1.71 -8.88 -2.58
C ILE A 25 1.75 -10.25 -3.27
N ASN A 26 1.61 -11.33 -2.50
CA ASN A 26 1.68 -12.72 -3.02
C ASN A 26 2.96 -13.02 -3.83
N GLY A 27 4.09 -12.42 -3.45
CA GLY A 27 5.36 -12.57 -4.15
C GLY A 27 5.51 -11.69 -5.40
N THR A 28 4.47 -10.97 -5.81
CA THR A 28 4.53 -9.99 -6.90
C THR A 28 4.91 -8.61 -6.36
N GLY A 29 5.98 -8.02 -6.91
CA GLY A 29 6.40 -6.67 -6.57
C GLY A 29 5.40 -5.62 -7.09
N VAL A 30 5.02 -4.69 -6.24
CA VAL A 30 4.17 -3.54 -6.55
C VAL A 30 5.06 -2.31 -6.65
N SER A 31 5.13 -1.72 -7.84
CA SER A 31 5.85 -0.46 -8.04
C SER A 31 5.05 0.69 -7.45
N LEU A 32 5.51 1.25 -6.34
CA LEU A 32 4.90 2.44 -5.73
C LEU A 32 5.16 3.70 -6.55
N GLU A 33 6.28 3.72 -7.27
CA GLU A 33 6.70 4.83 -8.12
C GLU A 33 5.74 5.05 -9.29
N ALA A 34 5.20 3.96 -9.83
CA ALA A 34 4.17 4.00 -10.88
C ALA A 34 2.84 4.65 -10.40
N ASN A 35 2.60 4.71 -9.10
CA ASN A 35 1.38 5.29 -8.52
C ASN A 35 1.55 6.76 -8.07
N LYS A 36 2.77 7.32 -8.15
CA LYS A 36 3.03 8.72 -7.75
C LYS A 36 2.47 9.72 -8.76
N THR A 37 2.33 9.32 -10.01
CA THR A 37 1.78 10.17 -11.07
C THR A 37 0.28 9.91 -11.20
N PRO A 38 -0.58 10.92 -11.02
CA PRO A 38 -1.99 10.76 -11.31
C PRO A 38 -2.18 10.40 -12.79
N ILE A 39 -2.90 9.31 -13.05
CA ILE A 39 -3.23 8.93 -14.41
C ILE A 39 -4.36 9.84 -14.89
N HIS A 40 -4.02 10.84 -15.71
CA HIS A 40 -4.97 11.78 -16.32
C HIS A 40 -5.48 11.32 -17.69
N THR A 41 -5.16 10.09 -18.11
CA THR A 41 -5.64 9.54 -19.37
C THR A 41 -7.16 9.53 -19.39
N ALA A 42 -7.73 10.06 -20.47
CA ALA A 42 -9.18 10.05 -20.67
C ALA A 42 -9.70 8.60 -20.61
N LYS A 43 -10.89 8.43 -20.03
CA LYS A 43 -11.55 7.13 -19.94
C LYS A 43 -11.75 6.55 -21.34
N ASN A 44 -11.44 5.27 -21.52
CA ASN A 44 -11.74 4.54 -22.75
C ASN A 44 -13.13 3.88 -22.65
N PRO A 45 -14.18 4.42 -23.30
CA PRO A 45 -15.53 3.89 -23.20
C PRO A 45 -15.67 2.48 -23.78
N GLN A 46 -14.88 2.15 -24.82
CA GLN A 46 -14.90 0.81 -25.41
C GLN A 46 -14.36 -0.24 -24.42
N ALA A 47 -13.29 0.10 -23.68
CA ALA A 47 -12.74 -0.79 -22.66
C ALA A 47 -13.68 -0.92 -21.45
N ILE A 48 -14.35 0.17 -21.06
CA ILE A 48 -15.30 0.17 -19.93
C ILE A 48 -16.52 -0.73 -20.24
N ALA A 49 -16.98 -0.75 -21.50
CA ALA A 49 -18.10 -1.60 -21.91
C ALA A 49 -17.82 -3.11 -21.80
N LEU A 50 -16.54 -3.50 -21.74
CA LEU A 50 -16.12 -4.89 -21.59
C LEU A 50 -15.94 -5.31 -20.12
N LEU A 51 -16.08 -4.39 -19.17
CA LEU A 51 -15.92 -4.71 -17.75
C LEU A 51 -17.12 -5.52 -17.24
N PRO A 52 -16.89 -6.55 -16.41
CA PRO A 52 -17.97 -7.26 -15.73
C PRO A 52 -18.83 -6.33 -14.89
N GLN A 53 -20.14 -6.58 -14.85
CA GLN A 53 -21.11 -5.75 -14.13
C GLN A 53 -20.90 -5.77 -12.61
N ASP A 54 -20.24 -6.81 -12.09
CA ASP A 54 -19.89 -7.04 -10.69
C ASP A 54 -18.39 -6.86 -10.41
N LEU A 55 -17.68 -6.07 -11.22
CA LEU A 55 -16.26 -5.81 -11.02
C LEU A 55 -16.01 -5.04 -9.70
N HIS A 56 -15.44 -5.74 -8.73
CA HIS A 56 -14.97 -5.15 -7.47
C HIS A 56 -13.44 -5.08 -7.47
N LEU A 57 -12.91 -3.89 -7.76
CA LEU A 57 -11.47 -3.63 -7.69
C LEU A 57 -11.03 -3.42 -6.24
N ALA A 58 -9.88 -3.97 -5.88
CA ALA A 58 -9.25 -3.68 -4.60
C ALA A 58 -8.81 -2.21 -4.58
N VAL A 59 -9.26 -1.46 -3.57
CA VAL A 59 -8.86 -0.07 -3.36
C VAL A 59 -7.83 -0.03 -2.23
N PRO A 60 -6.57 0.36 -2.50
CA PRO A 60 -5.56 0.49 -1.45
C PRO A 60 -6.05 1.43 -0.33
N GLY A 61 -5.93 0.99 0.93
CA GLY A 61 -6.38 1.76 2.10
C GLY A 61 -7.86 1.59 2.45
N ASN A 62 -8.69 0.99 1.58
CA ASN A 62 -10.08 0.66 1.88
C ASN A 62 -10.23 -0.86 1.88
N SER A 63 -9.90 -1.50 3.02
CA SER A 63 -10.04 -2.95 3.15
C SER A 63 -11.52 -3.32 3.26
N PRO A 64 -12.10 -4.09 2.31
CA PRO A 64 -13.34 -4.79 2.57
C PRO A 64 -13.04 -5.80 3.68
N SER A 65 -13.86 -5.82 4.73
CA SER A 65 -13.74 -6.71 5.89
C SER A 65 -13.62 -8.21 5.55
N ARG A 66 -13.87 -8.58 4.29
CA ARG A 66 -13.74 -9.92 3.71
C ARG A 66 -12.28 -10.41 3.53
N TRP A 67 -11.28 -9.52 3.60
CA TRP A 67 -9.87 -9.91 3.57
C TRP A 67 -9.25 -9.81 4.98
N ARG A 68 -9.61 -10.75 5.85
CA ARG A 68 -8.79 -11.09 7.03
C ARG A 68 -8.36 -12.55 6.88
N PRO A 69 -7.08 -12.88 7.17
CA PRO A 69 -6.61 -14.26 7.14
C PRO A 69 -7.35 -15.14 8.16
#